data_AF-A0A1E3GFA4-F1
#
_entry.id   AF-A0A1E3GFA4-F1
#
_cell.length_a   1.000
_cell.length_b   1.000
_cell.length_c   1.000
_cell.angle_alpha   90.00
_cell.angle_beta   90.00
_cell.angle_gamma   90.00
#
_symmetry.space_group_name_H-M   'P 1'
#
loop_
_entity.id
_entity.type
_entity.pdbx_description
1 polymer ?
#
loop_
_entity_poly.entity_id
_entity_poly.type
_entity_poly.pdbx_seq_one_letter_code
_entity_poly.pdbx_strand_id
1 'polypeptide(L)'
;MDTLVIADIEQKYAQLSEAQKEMFAGYGLRQIKHFVDISLPNLEATLPEGAIIQGINADGKVQAFNAATRQYYLWISDLQWQLSNRATQAVDLKEDAIAIWQIFELAGYELVDLSHVHRDFLAQETE
;
A
#
# COMPACT_ATOMS: atom_id res chain seq x y z
N MET A 1 28.38 -10.26 -0.48
CA MET A 1 27.02 -10.72 -0.78
C MET A 1 26.19 -10.30 0.41
N ASP A 2 25.59 -9.12 0.34
CA ASP A 2 24.58 -8.74 1.32
C ASP A 2 23.40 -9.68 1.10
N THR A 3 23.14 -10.51 2.10
CA THR A 3 22.06 -11.48 2.07
C THR A 3 20.76 -10.69 1.98
N LEU A 4 20.09 -10.73 0.83
CA LEU A 4 18.72 -10.22 0.72
C LEU A 4 17.90 -10.90 1.83
N VAL A 5 17.26 -10.08 2.68
CA VAL A 5 16.49 -10.53 3.86
C VAL A 5 15.39 -11.52 3.48
N ILE A 6 14.93 -11.46 2.22
CA ILE A 6 13.95 -12.35 1.62
C ILE A 6 14.66 -13.20 0.56
N ALA A 7 14.86 -14.49 0.83
CA ALA A 7 15.68 -15.37 0.01
C ALA A 7 15.10 -15.66 -1.38
N ASP A 8 13.77 -15.61 -1.53
CA ASP A 8 13.02 -15.88 -2.76
C ASP A 8 12.41 -14.61 -3.37
N ILE A 9 13.03 -13.45 -3.09
CA ILE A 9 12.51 -12.14 -3.50
C ILE A 9 12.30 -11.99 -5.00
N GLU A 10 13.19 -12.53 -5.83
CA GLU A 10 13.06 -12.52 -7.30
C GLU A 10 11.78 -13.24 -7.75
N GLN A 11 11.50 -14.42 -7.18
CA GLN A 11 10.33 -15.23 -7.50
C GLN A 11 9.04 -14.56 -7.05
N LYS A 12 9.06 -13.92 -5.86
CA LYS A 12 7.92 -13.15 -5.33
C LYS A 12 7.67 -11.89 -6.15
N TYR A 13 8.73 -11.18 -6.55
CA TYR A 13 8.64 -9.99 -7.40
C TYR A 13 8.11 -10.30 -8.80
N ALA A 14 8.51 -11.43 -9.39
CA ALA A 14 8.02 -11.86 -10.70
C ALA A 14 6.51 -12.17 -10.74
N GLN A 15 5.89 -12.45 -9.57
CA GLN A 15 4.44 -12.67 -9.46
C GLN A 15 3.63 -11.37 -9.45
N LEU A 16 4.28 -10.22 -9.25
CA LEU A 16 3.61 -8.92 -9.19
C LEU A 16 3.10 -8.49 -10.57
N SER A 17 1.92 -7.88 -10.58
CA SER A 17 1.46 -7.09 -11.73
C SER A 17 2.32 -5.82 -11.91
N GLU A 18 2.23 -5.17 -13.06
CA GLU A 18 2.99 -3.92 -13.30
C GLU A 18 2.64 -2.82 -12.28
N ALA A 19 1.35 -2.64 -11.96
CA ALA A 19 0.93 -1.69 -10.93
C ALA A 19 1.50 -2.05 -9.54
N GLN A 20 1.58 -3.34 -9.22
CA GLN A 20 2.17 -3.81 -7.97
C GLN A 20 3.68 -3.63 -7.93
N LYS A 21 4.38 -3.76 -9.06
CA LYS A 21 5.82 -3.46 -9.16
C LYS A 21 6.10 -1.97 -8.98
N GLU A 22 5.28 -1.11 -9.59
CA GLU A 22 5.35 0.34 -9.37
C GLU A 22 5.15 0.69 -7.89
N MET A 23 4.15 0.08 -7.24
CA MET A 23 3.89 0.25 -5.81
C MET A 23 5.04 -0.29 -4.95
N PHE A 24 5.59 -1.46 -5.28
CA PHE A 24 6.77 -2.02 -4.62
C PHE A 24 7.96 -1.07 -4.71
N ALA A 25 8.23 -0.49 -5.88
CA ALA A 25 9.32 0.44 -6.11
C ALA A 25 9.11 1.80 -5.41
N GLY A 26 7.87 2.31 -5.40
CA GLY A 26 7.54 3.62 -4.83
C GLY A 26 7.45 3.64 -3.31
N TYR A 27 6.85 2.60 -2.70
CA TYR A 27 6.59 2.56 -1.25
C TYR A 27 7.55 1.64 -0.50
N GLY A 28 7.96 0.53 -1.12
CA GLY A 28 8.71 -0.54 -0.47
C GLY A 28 7.89 -1.37 0.53
N LEU A 29 8.38 -2.59 0.80
CA LEU A 29 7.68 -3.58 1.63
C LEU A 29 7.37 -3.11 3.05
N ARG A 30 8.25 -2.32 3.66
CA ARG A 30 8.03 -1.76 5.00
C ARG A 30 6.77 -0.89 5.05
N GLN A 31 6.60 0.02 4.07
CA GLN A 31 5.44 0.91 4.06
C GLN A 31 4.16 0.16 3.70
N ILE A 32 4.25 -0.80 2.77
CA ILE A 32 3.13 -1.69 2.44
C ILE A 32 2.68 -2.48 3.67
N LYS A 33 3.62 -3.08 4.42
CA LYS A 33 3.33 -3.75 5.68
C LYS A 33 2.68 -2.81 6.69
N HIS A 34 3.26 -1.63 6.90
CA HIS A 34 2.69 -0.65 7.82
C HIS A 34 1.26 -0.25 7.41
N PHE A 35 1.02 -0.02 6.12
CA PHE A 35 -0.30 0.33 5.63
C PHE A 35 -1.33 -0.78 5.89
N VAL A 36 -1.01 -2.02 5.54
CA VAL A 36 -1.94 -3.16 5.68
C VAL A 36 -2.15 -3.57 7.14
N ASP A 37 -1.08 -3.68 7.94
CA ASP A 37 -1.17 -4.19 9.31
C ASP A 37 -1.63 -3.14 10.32
N ILE A 38 -1.31 -1.87 10.09
CA ILE A 38 -1.48 -0.79 11.09
C ILE A 38 -2.48 0.25 10.61
N SER A 39 -2.27 0.84 9.42
CA SER A 39 -3.13 1.93 8.97
C SER A 39 -4.53 1.44 8.62
N LEU A 40 -4.64 0.36 7.84
CA LEU A 40 -5.90 -0.11 7.27
C LEU A 40 -6.95 -0.48 8.33
N PRO A 41 -6.64 -1.23 9.40
CA PRO A 41 -7.61 -1.51 10.45
C PRO A 41 -8.19 -0.25 11.10
N ASN A 42 -7.36 0.77 11.32
CA ASN A 42 -7.80 2.05 11.89
C ASN A 42 -8.68 2.85 10.93
N LEU A 43 -8.33 2.83 9.64
CA LEU A 43 -9.08 3.46 8.56
C LEU A 43 -10.48 2.84 8.42
N GLU A 44 -10.55 1.51 8.42
CA GLU A 44 -11.79 0.74 8.30
C GLU A 44 -12.71 0.91 9.51
N ALA A 45 -12.15 0.95 10.72
CA ALA A 45 -12.91 1.11 11.96
C ALA A 45 -13.70 2.43 12.06
N THR A 46 -13.29 3.45 11.31
CA THR A 46 -13.87 4.80 11.34
C THR A 46 -14.48 5.21 9.99
N LEU A 47 -14.50 4.30 9.03
CA LEU A 47 -14.97 4.54 7.68
C LEU A 47 -16.46 4.97 7.67
N PRO A 48 -16.82 6.06 6.97
CA PRO A 48 -18.22 6.45 6.80
C PRO A 48 -19.05 5.31 6.24
N GLU A 49 -20.27 5.16 6.76
CA GLU A 49 -21.18 4.08 6.37
C GLU A 49 -21.39 4.03 4.86
N GLY A 50 -21.25 2.82 4.28
CA GLY A 50 -21.39 2.59 2.84
C GLY A 50 -20.25 3.11 1.97
N ALA A 51 -19.22 3.73 2.56
CA ALA A 51 -17.99 4.04 1.83
C ALA A 51 -17.07 2.80 1.74
N ILE A 52 -16.26 2.76 0.69
CA ILE A 52 -15.26 1.73 0.45
C ILE A 52 -13.92 2.42 0.25
N ILE A 53 -12.89 1.99 0.99
CA ILE A 53 -11.51 2.46 0.79
C ILE A 53 -11.02 1.97 -0.56
N GLN A 54 -10.64 2.91 -1.42
CA GLN A 54 -10.11 2.64 -2.75
C GLN A 54 -8.59 2.40 -2.70
N GLY A 55 -7.86 3.22 -1.94
CA GLY A 55 -6.41 3.19 -1.98
C GLY A 55 -5.76 4.52 -1.61
N ILE A 56 -4.52 4.71 -2.04
CA ILE A 56 -3.74 5.94 -1.84
C ILE A 56 -3.81 6.77 -3.12
N ASN A 57 -4.17 8.04 -2.98
CA ASN A 57 -4.33 8.95 -4.11
C ASN A 57 -3.00 9.63 -4.48
N ALA A 58 -2.97 10.38 -5.58
CA ALA A 58 -1.74 11.03 -6.06
C ALA A 58 -1.13 12.06 -5.08
N ASP A 59 -1.89 12.54 -4.10
CA ASP A 59 -1.42 13.43 -3.04
C ASP A 59 -0.87 12.66 -1.81
N GLY A 60 -0.78 11.33 -1.90
CA GLY A 60 -0.37 10.46 -0.80
C GLY A 60 -1.43 10.28 0.29
N LYS A 61 -2.70 10.61 0.02
CA LYS A 61 -3.81 10.48 0.97
C LYS A 61 -4.65 9.25 0.70
N VAL A 62 -5.12 8.60 1.75
CA VAL A 62 -6.07 7.49 1.60
C VAL A 62 -7.42 8.04 1.17
N GLN A 63 -8.00 7.44 0.13
CA GLN A 63 -9.26 7.83 -0.46
C GLN A 63 -10.30 6.71 -0.31
N ALA A 64 -11.54 7.09 0.00
CA ALA A 64 -12.69 6.22 0.01
C ALA A 64 -13.84 6.82 -0.81
N PHE A 65 -14.71 5.97 -1.34
CA PHE A 65 -15.85 6.35 -2.16
C PHE A 65 -17.12 5.65 -1.69
N ASN A 66 -18.21 6.40 -1.57
CA ASN A 66 -19.55 5.86 -1.33
C ASN A 66 -20.37 5.92 -2.62
N ALA A 67 -20.69 4.75 -3.18
CA ALA A 67 -21.41 4.66 -4.45
C ALA A 67 -22.88 5.11 -4.37
N ALA A 68 -23.52 4.97 -3.21
CA ALA A 68 -24.91 5.36 -3.00
C ALA A 68 -25.08 6.89 -2.97
N THR A 69 -24.16 7.59 -2.29
CA THR A 69 -24.20 9.05 -2.19
C THR A 69 -23.35 9.76 -3.25
N ARG A 70 -22.51 9.02 -3.97
CA ARG A 70 -21.50 9.53 -4.92
C ARG A 70 -20.51 10.50 -4.27
N GLN A 71 -20.19 10.26 -3.00
CA GLN A 71 -19.29 11.11 -2.21
C GLN A 71 -17.92 10.47 -2.07
N TYR A 72 -16.90 11.33 -2.09
CA TYR A 72 -15.53 10.93 -1.79
C TYR A 72 -15.13 11.42 -0.40
N TYR A 73 -14.32 10.61 0.26
CA TYR A 73 -13.74 10.92 1.55
C TYR A 73 -12.23 10.78 1.47
N LEU A 74 -11.51 11.72 2.06
CA LEU A 74 -10.06 11.65 2.22
C LEU A 74 -9.72 11.49 3.69
N TRP A 75 -8.80 10.59 3.98
CA TRP A 75 -8.19 10.50 5.29
C TRP A 75 -7.18 11.63 5.48
N ILE A 76 -7.36 12.40 6.54
CA ILE A 76 -6.47 13.51 6.90
C ILE A 76 -5.70 13.18 8.18
N SER A 77 -4.59 13.90 8.41
CA SER A 77 -3.64 13.64 9.50
C SER A 77 -4.26 13.64 10.91
N ASP A 78 -5.45 14.20 11.08
CA ASP A 78 -6.20 14.23 12.34
C ASP A 78 -6.95 12.92 12.65
N LEU A 79 -6.62 11.82 11.95
CA LEU A 79 -7.25 10.51 12.09
C LEU A 79 -8.75 10.53 11.83
N GLN A 80 -9.17 11.31 10.83
CA GLN A 80 -10.58 11.48 10.48
C GLN A 80 -10.78 11.45 8.96
N TRP A 81 -11.96 10.96 8.56
CA TRP A 81 -12.45 11.05 7.20
C TRP A 81 -13.11 12.40 6.94
N GLN A 82 -12.65 13.09 5.90
CA GLN A 82 -13.24 14.36 5.47
C GLN A 82 -13.90 14.21 4.11
N LEU A 83 -15.15 14.66 3.99
CA LEU A 83 -15.83 14.80 2.71
C LEU A 83 -15.02 15.71 1.79
N SER A 84 -14.77 15.27 0.56
CA SER A 84 -13.88 15.98 -0.37
C SER A 84 -14.43 16.00 -1.79
N ASN A 85 -14.20 17.11 -2.48
CA ASN A 85 -14.34 17.24 -3.93
C ASN A 85 -13.00 17.14 -4.67
N ARG A 86 -11.90 16.89 -3.95
CA ARG A 86 -10.53 16.79 -4.47
C ARG A 86 -10.06 15.35 -4.68
N ALA A 87 -10.98 14.42 -4.81
CA ALA A 87 -10.63 13.03 -5.09
C ALA A 87 -9.98 12.92 -6.48
N THR A 88 -8.93 12.10 -6.57
CA THR A 88 -8.28 11.80 -7.85
C THR A 88 -8.85 10.49 -8.40
N GLN A 89 -8.92 10.39 -9.73
CA GLN A 89 -9.34 9.14 -10.38
C GLN A 89 -8.26 8.07 -10.28
N ALA A 90 -7.00 8.46 -10.43
CA ALA A 90 -5.87 7.57 -10.23
C ALA A 90 -5.63 7.37 -8.73
N VAL A 91 -5.56 6.10 -8.32
CA VAL A 91 -5.26 5.65 -6.97
C VAL A 91 -4.40 4.40 -7.05
N ASP A 92 -3.41 4.32 -6.18
CA ASP A 92 -2.72 3.08 -5.82
C ASP A 92 -3.68 2.23 -5.01
N LEU A 93 -4.18 1.14 -5.59
CA LEU A 93 -5.28 0.38 -5.02
C LEU A 93 -4.89 -0.27 -3.69
N LYS A 94 -5.81 -0.22 -2.73
CA LYS A 94 -5.69 -0.93 -1.45
C LYS A 94 -5.52 -2.43 -1.71
N GLU A 95 -6.25 -2.99 -2.67
CA GLU A 95 -6.19 -4.39 -3.05
C GLU A 95 -4.79 -4.80 -3.56
N ASP A 96 -4.08 -3.91 -4.27
CA ASP A 96 -2.71 -4.17 -4.71
C ASP A 96 -1.72 -4.18 -3.53
N ALA A 97 -1.88 -3.26 -2.57
CA ALA A 97 -1.09 -3.28 -1.34
C ALA A 97 -1.31 -4.58 -0.54
N ILE A 98 -2.55 -5.05 -0.44
CA ILE A 98 -2.89 -6.33 0.21
C ILE A 98 -2.29 -7.51 -0.56
N ALA A 99 -2.37 -7.51 -1.90
CA ALA A 99 -1.80 -8.57 -2.73
C ALA A 99 -0.27 -8.66 -2.56
N ILE A 100 0.44 -7.53 -2.59
CA ILE A 100 1.89 -7.52 -2.33
C ILE A 100 2.18 -8.03 -0.92
N TRP A 101 1.42 -7.58 0.08
CA TRP A 101 1.57 -8.06 1.46
C TRP A 101 1.42 -9.59 1.56
N GLN A 102 0.48 -10.18 0.82
CA GLN A 102 0.26 -11.62 0.78
C GLN A 102 1.37 -12.36 0.03
N ILE A 103 1.74 -11.90 -1.18
CA ILE A 103 2.79 -12.52 -2.01
C ILE A 103 4.12 -12.56 -1.27
N PHE A 104 4.44 -11.49 -0.55
CA PHE A 104 5.67 -11.38 0.24
C PHE A 104 5.55 -11.95 1.65
N GLU A 105 4.37 -12.46 2.04
CA GLU A 105 4.11 -13.04 3.36
C GLU A 105 4.55 -12.09 4.50
N LEU A 106 4.26 -10.79 4.34
CA LEU A 106 4.81 -9.74 5.20
C LEU A 106 4.38 -9.86 6.67
N ALA A 107 3.33 -10.64 6.96
CA ALA A 107 2.98 -11.04 8.32
C ALA A 107 4.16 -11.65 9.10
N GLY A 108 5.06 -12.37 8.43
CA GLY A 108 6.18 -13.08 9.04
C GLY A 108 7.42 -12.23 9.32
N TYR A 109 7.41 -10.93 8.95
CA TYR A 109 8.57 -10.04 9.07
C TYR A 109 8.28 -8.87 10.00
N GLU A 110 9.30 -8.40 10.72
CA GLU A 110 9.22 -7.12 11.44
C GLU A 110 9.43 -5.94 10.48
N LEU A 111 8.87 -4.77 10.82
CA LEU A 111 9.02 -3.57 9.98
C LEU A 111 10.48 -3.16 9.76
N VAL A 112 11.34 -3.42 10.75
CA VAL A 112 12.77 -3.08 10.66
C VAL A 112 13.47 -3.93 9.61
N ASP A 113 13.13 -5.22 9.50
CA ASP A 113 13.74 -6.18 8.59
C ASP A 113 13.43 -5.87 7.12
N LEU A 114 12.29 -5.21 6.87
CA LEU A 114 11.85 -4.82 5.53
C LEU A 114 12.44 -3.47 5.07
N SER A 115 13.25 -2.83 5.91
CA SER A 115 13.89 -1.55 5.57
C SER A 115 14.88 -1.76 4.42
N HIS A 116 14.81 -0.90 3.40
CA HIS A 116 15.71 -0.91 2.23
C HIS A 116 15.63 -2.12 1.28
N VAL A 117 14.93 -3.20 1.63
CA VAL A 117 14.80 -4.41 0.80
C VAL A 117 14.47 -4.09 -0.67
N HIS A 118 13.48 -3.23 -0.92
CA HIS A 118 13.09 -2.85 -2.28
C HIS A 118 14.21 -2.13 -3.04
N ARG A 119 14.90 -1.19 -2.40
CA ARG A 119 15.99 -0.41 -3.00
C ARG A 119 17.16 -1.32 -3.35
N ASP A 120 17.54 -2.19 -2.40
CA ASP A 120 18.71 -3.04 -2.55
C ASP A 120 18.46 -4.13 -3.61
N PHE A 121 17.22 -4.60 -3.73
CA PHE A 121 16.79 -5.50 -4.81
C PHE A 121 16.80 -4.81 -6.18
N LEU A 122 16.12 -3.66 -6.32
CA LEU A 122 16.02 -2.95 -7.60
C LEU A 122 17.37 -2.42 -8.11
N ALA A 123 18.30 -2.12 -7.20
CA ALA A 123 19.66 -1.74 -7.57
C ALA A 123 20.39 -2.89 -8.30
N GLN A 124 20.15 -4.14 -7.91
CA GLN A 124 20.73 -5.33 -8.55
C GLN A 124 20.11 -5.60 -9.93
N GLU A 125 18.82 -5.31 -10.12
CA GLU A 125 18.12 -5.48 -11.41
C GLU A 125 18.57 -4.48 -12.50
N THR A 126 19.26 -3.40 -12.10
CA THR A 126 19.70 -2.32 -13.00
C THR A 126 21.18 -2.49 -13.42
N GLU A 127 21.90 -3.45 -12.85
CA GLU A 127 23.30 -3.80 -13.20
C GLU A 127 23.37 -4.88 -14.29
#